data_AF-A0A6B2CRZ5-F1
#
_entry.id   AF-A0A6B2CRZ5-F1
#
_cell.length_a   1.000
_cell.length_b   1.000
_cell.length_c   1.000
_cell.angle_alpha   90.00
_cell.angle_beta   90.00
_cell.angle_gamma   90.00
#
_symmetry.space_group_name_H-M   'P 1'
#
loop_
_entity.id
_entity.type
_entity.pdbx_description
1 polymer ?
#
loop_
_entity_poly.entity_id
_entity_poly.type
_entity_poly.pdbx_seq_one_letter_code
_entity_poly.pdbx_strand_id
1 'polypeptide(L)'
;MTRQVAIFVGVVLAAAAVAVVLGAGGRGAELYLVVGYLGPFGNVDAALEELQKHAVWASWVGSVNIAIEDGKSAALRMLSMSCEGRQIWLPNGTVKNAPCLKLEQAGGPYVLVYRDGSKTLRFRGDTLEDALWLVIQHDEVDEMTKGEVKTILLQYLFDIPLSSAAWALPFCNGTYYGPPRPKVAVDAVIRAFIYPENKTVKPVELPRYVELPLRPLGPSWFGHYVVDACALDNVRKEGVVAIVTKDKVETVLKTLQKYTDMIHIQPIK
;
A
#
# COMPACT_ATOMS: atom_id res chain seq x y z
N MET A 1 -38.46 8.71 -0.08
CA MET A 1 -37.95 7.32 -0.17
C MET A 1 -36.47 7.35 -0.57
N THR A 2 -35.49 7.55 0.34
CA THR A 2 -34.10 7.75 -0.15
C THR A 2 -32.94 7.49 0.81
N ARG A 3 -33.15 7.02 2.06
CA ARG A 3 -32.02 6.70 2.96
C ARG A 3 -32.07 5.29 3.55
N GLN A 4 -33.25 4.74 3.79
CA GLN A 4 -33.42 3.37 4.30
C GLN A 4 -33.25 2.30 3.22
N VAL A 5 -33.56 2.59 1.95
CA VAL A 5 -33.38 1.63 0.84
C VAL A 5 -31.90 1.42 0.53
N ALA A 6 -31.05 2.45 0.63
CA ALA A 6 -29.61 2.33 0.43
C ALA A 6 -28.93 1.47 1.53
N ILE A 7 -29.41 1.56 2.77
CA ILE A 7 -28.90 0.74 3.88
C ILE A 7 -29.30 -0.74 3.70
N PHE A 8 -30.51 -1.02 3.20
CA PHE A 8 -30.94 -2.39 2.93
C PHE A 8 -30.22 -3.05 1.75
N VAL A 9 -29.87 -2.29 0.70
CA VAL A 9 -29.11 -2.83 -0.46
C VAL A 9 -27.62 -3.03 -0.11
N GLY A 10 -27.01 -2.15 0.69
CA GLY A 10 -25.60 -2.25 1.08
C GLY A 10 -25.30 -3.39 2.07
N VAL A 11 -26.20 -3.68 3.02
CA VAL A 11 -26.07 -4.85 3.90
C VAL A 11 -26.17 -6.15 3.10
N VAL A 12 -26.99 -6.16 2.04
CA VAL A 12 -27.12 -7.33 1.16
C VAL A 12 -25.85 -7.58 0.36
N LEU A 13 -25.04 -6.59 -0.04
CA LEU A 13 -23.86 -6.83 -0.88
C LEU A 13 -22.64 -7.44 -0.14
N ALA A 14 -22.30 -7.01 1.07
CA ALA A 14 -21.24 -7.69 1.82
C ALA A 14 -21.70 -8.98 2.49
N ALA A 15 -22.96 -9.03 2.96
CA ALA A 15 -23.53 -10.28 3.43
C ALA A 15 -23.73 -11.27 2.27
N ALA A 16 -24.03 -10.82 1.05
CA ALA A 16 -24.05 -11.65 -0.15
C ALA A 16 -22.65 -11.99 -0.62
N ALA A 17 -21.63 -11.14 -0.54
CA ALA A 17 -20.26 -11.57 -0.87
C ALA A 17 -19.83 -12.73 0.06
N VAL A 18 -20.11 -12.64 1.36
CA VAL A 18 -19.81 -13.72 2.31
C VAL A 18 -20.76 -14.92 2.16
N ALA A 19 -22.07 -14.70 1.94
CA ALA A 19 -23.05 -15.77 1.79
C ALA A 19 -23.03 -16.45 0.40
N VAL A 20 -22.58 -15.77 -0.65
CA VAL A 20 -22.29 -16.34 -1.98
C VAL A 20 -20.98 -17.11 -1.92
N VAL A 21 -19.96 -16.61 -1.22
CA VAL A 21 -18.72 -17.37 -0.95
C VAL A 21 -19.00 -18.64 -0.14
N LEU A 22 -19.88 -18.58 0.87
CA LEU A 22 -20.27 -19.75 1.69
C LEU A 22 -21.35 -20.63 1.05
N GLY A 23 -22.18 -20.09 0.15
CA GLY A 23 -23.33 -20.77 -0.46
C GLY A 23 -23.06 -21.36 -1.83
N ALA A 24 -22.24 -20.71 -2.68
CA ALA A 24 -21.90 -21.16 -4.02
C ALA A 24 -20.66 -22.06 -4.06
N GLY A 25 -19.79 -22.02 -3.05
CA GLY A 25 -18.69 -22.98 -2.91
C GLY A 25 -19.16 -24.36 -2.47
N GLY A 26 -20.38 -24.51 -1.95
CA GLY A 26 -20.74 -25.69 -1.18
C GLY A 26 -19.88 -25.81 0.08
N ARG A 27 -20.41 -26.45 1.13
CA ARG A 27 -19.61 -26.76 2.32
C ARG A 27 -18.48 -27.72 1.91
N GLY A 28 -17.28 -27.19 1.64
CA GLY A 28 -16.08 -27.97 1.35
C GLY A 28 -15.30 -27.61 0.07
N ALA A 29 -15.71 -26.65 -0.76
CA ALA A 29 -14.86 -26.25 -1.89
C ALA A 29 -13.63 -25.47 -1.41
N GLU A 30 -12.48 -25.88 -1.93
CA GLU A 30 -11.22 -25.17 -1.77
C GLU A 30 -11.26 -23.88 -2.60
N LEU A 31 -11.23 -22.73 -1.93
CA LEU A 31 -11.33 -21.40 -2.53
C LEU A 31 -9.96 -20.71 -2.56
N TYR A 32 -9.79 -19.85 -3.55
CA TYR A 32 -8.57 -19.09 -3.79
C TYR A 32 -8.91 -17.62 -3.99
N LEU A 33 -8.14 -16.73 -3.37
CA LEU A 33 -8.10 -15.32 -3.71
C LEU A 33 -7.10 -15.14 -4.85
N VAL A 34 -7.54 -14.56 -5.96
CA VAL A 34 -6.72 -14.20 -7.10
C VAL A 34 -6.72 -12.69 -7.23
N VAL A 35 -5.54 -12.10 -7.40
CA VAL A 35 -5.33 -10.66 -7.58
C VAL A 35 -4.52 -10.45 -8.84
N GLY A 36 -4.98 -9.59 -9.73
CA GLY A 36 -4.22 -9.13 -10.89
C GLY A 36 -4.00 -7.62 -10.79
N TYR A 37 -2.74 -7.18 -10.72
CA TYR A 37 -2.40 -5.75 -10.76
C TYR A 37 -2.10 -5.33 -12.20
N LEU A 38 -2.92 -4.43 -12.74
CA LEU A 38 -2.81 -3.96 -14.13
C LEU A 38 -2.20 -2.54 -14.20
N GLY A 39 -2.05 -1.87 -13.06
CA GLY A 39 -1.55 -0.51 -12.94
C GLY A 39 -2.57 0.56 -13.34
N PRO A 40 -2.21 1.85 -13.21
CA PRO A 40 -3.14 2.98 -13.34
C PRO A 40 -3.66 3.22 -14.76
N PHE A 41 -3.08 2.56 -15.77
CA PHE A 41 -3.47 2.69 -17.19
C PHE A 41 -3.97 1.37 -17.79
N GLY A 42 -4.11 0.32 -16.96
CA GLY A 42 -4.55 -0.99 -17.41
C GLY A 42 -6.05 -1.03 -17.72
N ASN A 43 -6.45 -1.94 -18.62
CA ASN A 43 -7.86 -2.15 -18.96
C ASN A 43 -8.57 -3.02 -17.90
N VAL A 44 -8.77 -2.45 -16.71
CA VAL A 44 -9.35 -3.14 -15.55
C VAL A 44 -10.78 -3.62 -15.82
N ASP A 45 -11.58 -2.83 -16.51
CA ASP A 45 -12.99 -3.17 -16.75
C ASP A 45 -13.14 -4.38 -17.68
N ALA A 46 -12.35 -4.48 -18.74
CA ALA A 46 -12.35 -5.66 -19.61
C ALA A 46 -11.85 -6.92 -18.88
N ALA A 47 -10.78 -6.79 -18.09
CA ALA A 47 -10.26 -7.90 -17.30
C ALA A 47 -11.29 -8.40 -16.28
N LEU A 48 -12.01 -7.48 -15.62
CA LEU A 48 -13.05 -7.81 -14.65
C LEU A 48 -14.23 -8.53 -15.31
N GLU A 49 -14.68 -8.07 -16.48
CA GLU A 49 -15.79 -8.69 -17.21
C GLU A 49 -15.47 -10.14 -17.61
N GLU A 50 -14.24 -10.41 -18.08
CA GLU A 50 -13.83 -11.79 -18.37
C GLU A 50 -13.70 -12.64 -17.09
N LEU A 51 -13.15 -12.07 -16.02
CA LEU A 51 -12.93 -12.75 -14.75
C LEU A 51 -14.24 -13.18 -14.08
N GLN A 52 -15.27 -12.33 -14.16
CA GLN A 52 -16.61 -12.58 -13.59
C GLN A 52 -17.30 -13.84 -14.13
N LYS A 53 -16.92 -14.32 -15.32
CA LYS A 53 -17.47 -15.55 -15.93
C LYS A 53 -17.03 -16.82 -15.22
N HIS A 54 -15.96 -16.75 -14.42
CA HIS A 54 -15.30 -17.90 -13.81
C HIS A 54 -15.16 -17.79 -12.30
N ALA A 55 -15.35 -16.60 -11.73
CA ALA A 55 -15.21 -16.35 -10.31
C ALA A 55 -16.52 -16.56 -9.55
N VAL A 56 -16.41 -17.01 -8.30
CA VAL A 56 -17.52 -17.00 -7.32
C VAL A 56 -17.87 -15.55 -6.97
N TRP A 57 -16.86 -14.70 -6.87
CA TRP A 57 -16.99 -13.27 -6.66
C TRP A 57 -15.79 -12.56 -7.30
N ALA A 58 -16.00 -11.40 -7.91
CA ALA A 58 -14.92 -10.58 -8.45
C ALA A 58 -15.27 -9.09 -8.39
N SER A 59 -14.24 -8.26 -8.23
CA SER A 59 -14.35 -6.81 -8.20
C SER A 59 -13.09 -6.15 -8.75
N TRP A 60 -13.20 -4.88 -9.15
CA TRP A 60 -12.03 -4.03 -9.33
C TRP A 60 -11.44 -3.65 -7.96
N VAL A 61 -10.15 -3.35 -7.95
CA VAL A 61 -9.43 -2.82 -6.79
C VAL A 61 -8.63 -1.57 -7.17
N GLY A 62 -8.57 -0.61 -6.26
CA GLY A 62 -7.66 0.53 -6.29
C GLY A 62 -6.77 0.55 -5.05
N SER A 63 -5.69 1.32 -5.09
CA SER A 63 -4.81 1.52 -3.93
C SER A 63 -5.16 2.83 -3.22
N VAL A 64 -5.26 2.77 -1.90
CA VAL A 64 -5.38 3.95 -1.03
C VAL A 64 -4.40 3.84 0.13
N ASN A 65 -4.04 4.97 0.73
CA ASN A 65 -3.19 4.95 1.92
C ASN A 65 -4.05 5.08 3.17
N ILE A 66 -3.77 4.27 4.18
CA ILE A 66 -4.36 4.46 5.50
C ILE A 66 -3.28 4.81 6.51
N ALA A 67 -3.59 5.78 7.38
CA ALA A 67 -2.74 6.13 8.51
C ALA A 67 -2.94 5.09 9.61
N ILE A 68 -1.96 4.20 9.79
CA ILE A 68 -1.97 3.19 10.88
C ILE A 68 -1.14 3.62 12.10
N GLU A 69 -0.25 4.59 11.92
CA GLU A 69 0.65 5.18 12.91
C GLU A 69 0.97 6.63 12.50
N ASP A 70 1.53 7.45 13.39
CA ASP A 70 1.96 8.81 13.05
C ASP A 70 3.20 8.83 12.12
N GLY A 71 3.40 9.92 11.37
CA GLY A 71 4.44 10.02 10.36
C GLY A 71 5.85 9.94 10.94
N LYS A 72 6.05 10.44 12.16
CA LYS A 72 7.34 10.36 12.85
C LYS A 72 7.67 8.92 13.25
N SER A 73 6.70 8.19 13.80
CA SER A 73 6.84 6.77 14.12
C SER A 73 7.08 5.93 12.86
N ALA A 74 6.37 6.22 11.77
CA ALA A 74 6.59 5.56 10.48
C ALA A 74 8.02 5.77 9.96
N ALA A 75 8.52 7.01 9.99
CA ALA A 75 9.88 7.35 9.59
C ALA A 75 10.93 6.60 10.43
N LEU A 76 10.76 6.57 11.76
CA LEU A 76 11.64 5.83 12.66
C LEU A 76 11.61 4.33 12.38
N ARG A 77 10.42 3.76 12.16
CA ARG A 77 10.25 2.34 11.84
C ARG A 77 10.95 1.99 10.52
N MET A 78 10.76 2.77 9.46
CA MET A 78 11.41 2.56 8.16
C MET A 78 12.93 2.55 8.30
N LEU A 79 13.49 3.50 9.04
CA LEU A 79 14.94 3.57 9.28
C LEU A 79 15.46 2.48 10.23
N SER A 80 14.59 1.84 11.01
CA SER A 80 14.96 0.76 11.92
C SER A 80 14.90 -0.63 11.27
N MET A 81 14.35 -0.73 10.05
CA MET A 81 14.26 -1.99 9.31
C MET A 81 15.65 -2.59 9.03
N SER A 82 15.69 -3.92 8.93
CA SER A 82 16.93 -4.62 8.60
C SER A 82 17.40 -4.28 7.19
N CYS A 83 18.72 -4.16 7.02
CA CYS A 83 19.37 -4.05 5.70
C CYS A 83 19.50 -5.40 5.00
N GLU A 84 19.19 -6.51 5.67
CA GLU A 84 19.43 -7.86 5.16
C GLU A 84 18.58 -8.14 3.92
N GLY A 85 19.21 -8.73 2.90
CA GLY A 85 18.53 -9.17 1.68
C GLY A 85 18.09 -8.06 0.72
N ARG A 86 18.39 -6.79 0.96
CA ARG A 86 18.08 -5.73 -0.02
C ARG A 86 18.94 -5.91 -1.27
N GLN A 87 18.29 -6.13 -2.41
CA GLN A 87 18.93 -6.29 -3.71
C GLN A 87 18.37 -5.31 -4.72
N ILE A 88 19.21 -4.82 -5.61
CA ILE A 88 18.78 -4.06 -6.79
C ILE A 88 19.19 -4.76 -8.07
N TRP A 89 18.25 -4.79 -9.01
CA TRP A 89 18.42 -5.29 -10.36
C TRP A 89 18.90 -4.15 -11.23
N LEU A 90 20.09 -4.30 -11.80
CA LEU A 90 20.61 -3.35 -12.75
C LEU A 90 20.03 -3.62 -14.14
N PRO A 91 19.93 -2.60 -15.02
CA PRO A 91 19.38 -2.75 -16.38
C PRO A 91 20.10 -3.83 -17.23
N ASN A 92 21.33 -4.19 -16.87
CA ASN A 92 22.11 -5.24 -17.52
C ASN A 92 21.79 -6.66 -16.99
N GLY A 93 20.77 -6.82 -16.15
CA GLY A 93 20.35 -8.10 -15.58
C GLY A 93 21.18 -8.57 -14.38
N THR A 94 22.17 -7.80 -13.93
CA THR A 94 22.96 -8.15 -12.74
C THR A 94 22.25 -7.74 -11.45
N VAL A 95 22.42 -8.54 -10.41
CA VAL A 95 21.88 -8.28 -9.08
C VAL A 95 23.03 -7.86 -8.17
N LYS A 96 22.88 -6.72 -7.48
CA LYS A 96 23.81 -6.30 -6.43
C LYS A 96 23.08 -6.01 -5.14
N ASN A 97 23.82 -6.07 -4.03
CA ASN A 97 23.29 -5.60 -2.75
C ASN A 97 22.93 -4.11 -2.89
N ALA A 98 21.73 -3.76 -2.45
CA ALA A 98 21.30 -2.37 -2.46
C ALA A 98 22.04 -1.59 -1.37
N PRO A 99 22.33 -0.30 -1.61
CA PRO A 99 22.67 0.61 -0.53
C PRO A 99 21.61 0.54 0.57
N CYS A 100 22.05 0.64 1.82
CA CYS A 100 21.16 0.62 2.97
C CYS A 100 21.45 1.81 3.88
N LEU A 101 20.38 2.43 4.37
CA LEU A 101 20.44 3.41 5.44
C LEU A 101 19.70 2.87 6.66
N LYS A 102 20.36 2.83 7.81
CA LYS A 102 19.76 2.36 9.07
C LYS A 102 19.99 3.34 10.20
N LEU A 103 19.00 3.50 11.07
CA LEU A 103 19.13 4.20 12.33
C LEU A 103 19.77 3.29 13.40
N GLU A 104 20.86 3.76 13.99
CA GLU A 104 21.47 3.19 15.19
C GLU A 104 21.15 4.14 16.36
N GLN A 105 20.16 3.79 17.20
CA GLN A 105 19.92 4.51 18.45
C GLN A 105 20.76 3.90 19.57
N ALA A 106 21.67 4.69 20.13
CA ALA A 106 22.50 4.30 21.27
C ALA A 106 22.35 5.31 22.42
N GLY A 107 21.13 5.43 22.97
CA GLY A 107 20.87 6.24 24.18
C GLY A 107 21.35 7.71 24.11
N GLY A 108 21.46 8.26 22.90
CA GLY A 108 22.09 9.54 22.56
C GLY A 108 21.62 10.03 21.18
N PRO A 109 22.35 10.95 20.50
CA PRO A 109 21.89 11.56 19.25
C PRO A 109 21.63 10.55 18.13
N TYR A 110 20.83 10.95 17.14
CA TYR A 110 20.45 10.10 16.02
C TYR A 110 21.67 9.85 15.12
N VAL A 111 21.99 8.57 14.89
CA VAL A 111 23.06 8.17 13.98
C VAL A 111 22.47 7.35 12.84
N LEU A 112 22.51 7.90 11.63
CA LEU A 112 22.18 7.16 10.42
C LEU A 112 23.44 6.55 9.84
N VAL A 113 23.42 5.23 9.63
CA VAL A 113 24.52 4.46 9.06
C VAL A 113 24.15 4.05 7.65
N TYR A 114 24.86 4.63 6.69
CA TYR A 114 24.74 4.29 5.27
C TYR A 114 25.79 3.23 4.92
N ARG A 115 25.38 2.17 4.23
CA ARG A 115 26.26 1.10 3.75
C ARG A 115 26.02 0.84 2.27
N ASP A 116 27.09 0.87 1.50
CA ASP A 116 27.08 0.49 0.08
C ASP A 116 28.36 -0.31 -0.23
N GLY A 117 28.22 -1.62 -0.42
CA GLY A 117 29.35 -2.53 -0.52
C GLY A 117 30.26 -2.48 0.72
N SER A 118 31.53 -2.13 0.52
CA SER A 118 32.50 -1.94 1.61
C SER A 118 32.45 -0.55 2.26
N LYS A 119 31.73 0.40 1.66
CA LYS A 119 31.62 1.77 2.17
C LYS A 119 30.65 1.81 3.34
N THR A 120 31.06 2.46 4.43
CA THR A 120 30.19 2.78 5.57
C THR A 120 30.36 4.23 5.94
N LEU A 121 29.27 5.01 5.88
CA LEU A 121 29.21 6.40 6.31
C LEU A 121 28.31 6.51 7.55
N ARG A 122 28.63 7.44 8.46
CA ARG A 122 27.84 7.69 9.67
C ARG A 122 27.48 9.15 9.76
N PHE A 123 26.19 9.44 9.85
CA PHE A 123 25.63 10.78 9.92
C PHE A 123 25.01 10.98 11.30
N ARG A 124 25.68 11.78 12.13
CA ARG A 124 25.24 12.07 13.50
C ARG A 124 24.56 13.43 13.54
N GLY A 125 23.30 13.45 13.94
CA GLY A 125 22.52 14.66 14.17
C GLY A 125 21.91 14.67 15.57
N ASP A 126 21.79 15.86 16.16
CA ASP A 126 21.12 16.02 17.47
C ASP A 126 19.63 15.67 17.36
N THR A 127 19.04 15.90 16.18
CA THR A 127 17.71 15.43 15.80
C THR A 127 17.77 14.44 14.63
N LEU A 128 16.69 13.68 14.43
CA LEU A 128 16.58 12.83 13.24
C LEU A 128 16.62 13.68 11.95
N GLU A 129 15.95 14.83 11.96
CA GLU A 129 15.96 15.78 10.85
C GLU A 129 17.39 16.19 10.47
N ASP A 130 18.23 16.55 11.45
CA ASP A 130 19.63 16.90 11.18
C ASP A 130 20.40 15.77 10.51
N ALA A 131 20.23 14.55 11.02
CA ALA A 131 20.89 13.38 10.44
C ALA A 131 20.39 13.11 9.00
N LEU A 132 19.09 13.30 8.72
CA LEU A 132 18.53 13.15 7.38
C LEU A 132 19.08 14.22 6.43
N TRP A 133 19.20 15.47 6.86
CA TRP A 133 19.81 16.53 6.05
C TRP A 133 21.27 16.23 5.71
N LEU A 134 22.06 15.75 6.68
CA LEU A 134 23.45 15.35 6.44
C LEU A 134 23.55 14.25 5.38
N VAL A 135 22.64 13.28 5.38
CA VAL A 135 22.58 12.24 4.34
C VAL A 135 22.27 12.83 2.97
N ILE A 136 21.27 13.73 2.87
CA ILE A 136 20.85 14.35 1.61
C ILE A 136 21.98 15.20 1.00
N GLN A 137 22.73 15.92 1.85
CA GLN A 137 23.80 16.83 1.45
C GLN A 137 25.12 16.11 1.09
N HIS A 138 25.29 14.84 1.43
CA HIS A 138 26.56 14.15 1.26
C HIS A 138 26.74 13.61 -0.16
N ASP A 139 27.82 13.99 -0.83
CA ASP A 139 28.08 13.66 -2.24
C ASP A 139 28.26 12.16 -2.50
N GLU A 140 28.74 11.42 -1.50
CA GLU A 140 28.97 9.98 -1.62
C GLU A 140 27.72 9.11 -1.39
N VAL A 141 26.58 9.70 -1.01
CA VAL A 141 25.31 8.98 -0.90
C VAL A 141 24.65 8.96 -2.27
N ASP A 142 24.24 7.78 -2.73
CA ASP A 142 23.61 7.64 -4.04
C ASP A 142 22.23 8.34 -4.11
N GLU A 143 21.86 8.78 -5.32
CA GLU A 143 20.63 9.57 -5.54
C GLU A 143 19.34 8.79 -5.24
N MET A 144 19.35 7.46 -5.39
CA MET A 144 18.19 6.63 -5.05
C MET A 144 17.96 6.64 -3.53
N THR A 145 19.03 6.45 -2.73
CA THR A 145 18.97 6.59 -1.28
C THR A 145 18.58 8.01 -0.88
N LYS A 146 19.14 9.06 -1.51
CA LYS A 146 18.70 10.45 -1.24
C LYS A 146 17.21 10.64 -1.54
N GLY A 147 16.67 10.00 -2.58
CA GLY A 147 15.23 9.98 -2.88
C GLY A 147 14.38 9.35 -1.78
N GLU A 148 14.80 8.18 -1.27
CA GLU A 148 14.15 7.54 -0.12
C GLU A 148 14.20 8.45 1.12
N VAL A 149 15.36 9.04 1.41
CA VAL A 149 15.58 9.92 2.58
C VAL A 149 14.78 11.20 2.50
N LYS A 150 14.65 11.81 1.32
CA LYS A 150 13.75 12.96 1.10
C LYS A 150 12.30 12.60 1.42
N THR A 151 11.85 11.40 1.04
CA THR A 151 10.50 10.92 1.39
C THR A 151 10.33 10.75 2.90
N ILE A 152 11.30 10.13 3.58
CA ILE A 152 11.29 9.96 5.04
C ILE A 152 11.31 11.32 5.75
N LEU A 153 12.12 12.27 5.26
CA LEU A 153 12.18 13.63 5.78
C LEU A 153 10.82 14.33 5.69
N LEU A 154 10.13 14.24 4.55
CA LEU A 154 8.80 14.81 4.36
C LEU A 154 7.78 14.19 5.33
N GLN A 155 7.81 12.86 5.47
CA GLN A 155 6.94 12.15 6.42
C GLN A 155 7.20 12.57 7.87
N TYR A 156 8.46 12.78 8.24
CA TYR A 156 8.86 13.21 9.58
C TYR A 156 8.50 14.66 9.88
N LEU A 157 8.78 15.59 8.95
CA LEU A 157 8.57 17.03 9.13
C LEU A 157 7.10 17.42 9.20
N PHE A 158 6.27 16.83 8.34
CA PHE A 158 4.86 17.17 8.21
C PHE A 158 3.93 16.14 8.86
N ASP A 159 4.49 15.22 9.64
CA ASP A 159 3.75 14.14 10.31
C ASP A 159 2.81 13.41 9.34
N ILE A 160 3.35 12.96 8.20
CA ILE A 160 2.58 12.33 7.12
C ILE A 160 2.55 10.81 7.34
N PRO A 161 1.42 10.23 7.80
CA PRO A 161 1.32 8.81 8.08
C PRO A 161 1.06 8.01 6.80
N LEU A 162 2.04 7.93 5.90
CA LEU A 162 2.00 7.05 4.72
C LEU A 162 2.51 5.66 5.12
N SER A 163 1.76 4.98 5.96
CA SER A 163 2.24 3.74 6.60
C SER A 163 1.66 2.44 6.03
N SER A 164 0.66 2.46 5.14
CA SER A 164 0.18 1.24 4.46
C SER A 164 -0.67 1.50 3.22
N ALA A 165 -0.37 0.79 2.13
CA ALA A 165 -1.25 0.63 0.99
C ALA A 165 -2.39 -0.34 1.36
N ALA A 166 -3.60 0.18 1.51
CA ALA A 166 -4.83 -0.59 1.64
C ALA A 166 -5.51 -0.71 0.27
N TRP A 167 -6.33 -1.74 0.11
CA TRP A 167 -7.18 -1.89 -1.06
C TRP A 167 -8.48 -1.11 -0.88
N ALA A 168 -8.87 -0.36 -1.90
CA ALA A 168 -10.20 0.19 -2.02
C ALA A 168 -11.04 -0.75 -2.89
N LEU A 169 -12.11 -1.31 -2.29
CA LEU A 169 -13.07 -2.21 -2.96
C LEU A 169 -14.47 -1.61 -2.88
N PRO A 170 -15.27 -1.61 -3.96
CA PRO A 170 -16.60 -1.00 -4.02
C PRO A 170 -17.68 -1.85 -3.33
N PHE A 171 -17.59 -2.04 -2.02
CA PHE A 171 -18.64 -2.74 -1.27
C PHE A 171 -19.93 -1.91 -1.13
N CYS A 172 -19.81 -0.58 -1.14
CA CYS A 172 -20.92 0.37 -1.08
C CYS A 172 -21.82 0.20 0.16
N ASN A 173 -21.21 -0.06 1.31
CA ASN A 173 -21.91 -0.27 2.58
C ASN A 173 -21.12 0.17 3.83
N GLY A 174 -20.02 0.90 3.65
CA GLY A 174 -19.15 1.37 4.71
C GLY A 174 -18.22 0.30 5.28
N THR A 175 -17.94 -0.77 4.54
CA THR A 175 -17.03 -1.85 4.98
C THR A 175 -15.61 -1.33 5.24
N TYR A 176 -15.01 -1.78 6.34
CA TYR A 176 -13.61 -1.55 6.63
C TYR A 176 -12.95 -2.75 7.32
N TYR A 177 -11.75 -3.10 6.86
CA TYR A 177 -10.89 -4.09 7.49
C TYR A 177 -9.53 -3.45 7.77
N GLY A 178 -9.14 -3.39 9.05
CA GLY A 178 -7.89 -2.76 9.48
C GLY A 178 -7.95 -2.23 10.91
N PRO A 179 -6.92 -1.47 11.35
CA PRO A 179 -6.86 -0.92 12.70
C PRO A 179 -8.01 0.06 13.01
N PRO A 180 -8.39 0.21 14.29
CA PRO A 180 -9.48 1.11 14.68
C PRO A 180 -9.18 2.57 14.29
N ARG A 181 -10.21 3.27 13.80
CA ARG A 181 -10.18 4.69 13.39
C ARG A 181 -9.16 5.02 12.28
N PRO A 182 -9.26 4.39 11.09
CA PRO A 182 -8.38 4.74 9.97
C PRO A 182 -8.62 6.18 9.51
N LYS A 183 -7.54 6.93 9.33
CA LYS A 183 -7.57 8.10 8.46
C LYS A 183 -7.14 7.66 7.07
N VAL A 184 -7.98 7.87 6.07
CA VAL A 184 -7.72 7.43 4.70
C VAL A 184 -7.22 8.61 3.88
N ALA A 185 -6.08 8.45 3.22
CA ALA A 185 -5.60 9.34 2.18
C ALA A 185 -6.00 8.76 0.81
N VAL A 186 -7.01 9.39 0.23
CA VAL A 186 -7.46 9.15 -1.15
C VAL A 186 -6.40 9.66 -2.13
N ASP A 187 -5.87 10.85 -1.85
CA ASP A 187 -4.74 11.42 -2.57
C ASP A 187 -3.53 11.47 -1.64
N ALA A 188 -2.59 10.57 -1.90
CA ALA A 188 -1.34 10.44 -1.18
C ALA A 188 -0.18 11.18 -1.84
N VAL A 189 -0.47 12.04 -2.83
CA VAL A 189 0.56 12.82 -3.51
C VAL A 189 1.21 13.79 -2.52
N ILE A 190 2.54 13.70 -2.45
CA ILE A 190 3.38 14.71 -1.81
C ILE A 190 4.11 15.48 -2.91
N ARG A 191 3.95 16.80 -2.94
CA ARG A 191 4.77 17.70 -3.76
C ARG A 191 5.44 18.72 -2.84
N ALA A 192 6.76 18.80 -2.90
CA ALA A 192 7.51 19.77 -2.13
C ALA A 192 8.77 20.19 -2.88
N PHE A 193 9.18 21.44 -2.68
CA PHE A 193 10.53 21.88 -3.02
C PHE A 193 11.43 21.64 -1.81
N ILE A 194 12.49 20.87 -2.01
CA ILE A 194 13.49 20.57 -1.00
C ILE A 194 14.76 21.33 -1.38
N TYR A 195 15.27 22.13 -0.45
CA TYR A 195 16.50 22.92 -0.58
C TYR A 195 17.52 22.40 0.44
N PRO A 196 18.35 21.40 0.07
CA PRO A 196 19.34 20.83 0.98
C PRO A 196 20.29 21.88 1.58
N GLU A 197 20.69 22.87 0.80
CA GLU A 197 21.76 23.83 1.08
C GLU A 197 21.44 24.70 2.30
N ASN A 198 20.17 25.02 2.50
CA ASN A 198 19.67 25.78 3.65
C ASN A 198 18.71 24.97 4.53
N LYS A 199 18.69 23.64 4.37
CA LYS A 199 17.85 22.70 5.13
C LYS A 199 16.37 23.12 5.18
N THR A 200 15.83 23.57 4.05
CA THR A 200 14.46 24.08 3.98
C THR A 200 13.57 23.20 3.10
N VAL A 201 12.34 23.00 3.53
CA VAL A 201 11.28 22.37 2.72
C VAL A 201 10.12 23.32 2.54
N LYS A 202 9.67 23.50 1.30
CA LYS A 202 8.44 24.24 0.97
C LYS A 202 7.40 23.25 0.43
N PRO A 203 6.38 22.86 1.22
CA PRO A 203 5.32 22.00 0.73
C PRO A 203 4.49 22.76 -0.30
N VAL A 204 4.21 22.10 -1.42
CA VAL A 204 3.28 22.56 -2.45
C VAL A 204 1.94 21.85 -2.29
N GLU A 205 2.00 20.54 -2.04
CA GLU A 205 0.84 19.68 -1.85
C GLU A 205 1.20 18.59 -0.83
N LEU A 206 0.34 18.41 0.16
CA LEU A 206 0.46 17.36 1.17
C LEU A 206 -0.78 16.46 1.12
N PRO A 207 -0.64 15.17 1.44
CA PRO A 207 -1.76 14.23 1.48
C PRO A 207 -2.90 14.73 2.36
N ARG A 208 -4.12 14.55 1.87
CA ARG A 208 -5.32 14.87 2.63
C ARG A 208 -5.90 13.61 3.22
N TYR A 209 -6.00 13.61 4.53
CA TYR A 209 -6.55 12.52 5.30
C TYR A 209 -7.98 12.84 5.70
N VAL A 210 -8.89 11.94 5.36
CA VAL A 210 -10.30 12.01 5.76
C VAL A 210 -10.61 10.93 6.77
N GLU A 211 -11.34 11.29 7.82
CA GLU A 211 -12.00 10.34 8.70
C GLU A 211 -13.33 9.97 8.07
N LEU A 212 -13.48 8.69 7.74
CA LEU A 212 -14.71 8.18 7.16
C LEU A 212 -15.49 7.38 8.21
N PRO A 213 -16.83 7.47 8.22
CA PRO A 213 -17.69 6.73 9.15
C PRO A 213 -17.79 5.25 8.72
N LEU A 214 -16.66 4.57 8.62
CA LEU A 214 -16.57 3.18 8.20
C LEU A 214 -16.84 2.25 9.38
N ARG A 215 -17.49 1.13 9.09
CA ARG A 215 -17.76 0.06 10.04
C ARG A 215 -16.62 -0.97 10.00
N PRO A 216 -15.80 -1.08 11.07
CA PRO A 216 -14.81 -2.14 11.14
C PRO A 216 -15.49 -3.51 11.19
N LEU A 217 -15.11 -4.41 10.30
CA LEU A 217 -15.58 -5.80 10.25
C LEU A 217 -14.53 -6.80 10.75
N GLY A 218 -13.27 -6.40 10.80
CA GLY A 218 -12.17 -7.24 11.28
C GLY A 218 -10.80 -6.58 11.09
N PRO A 219 -9.73 -7.24 11.54
CA PRO A 219 -8.37 -6.71 11.45
C PRO A 219 -7.79 -6.75 10.02
N SER A 220 -8.27 -7.65 9.16
CA SER A 220 -7.90 -7.74 7.74
C SER A 220 -8.93 -8.55 6.95
N TRP A 221 -8.97 -8.34 5.63
CA TRP A 221 -9.74 -9.13 4.66
C TRP A 221 -8.76 -9.99 3.88
N PHE A 222 -8.73 -11.30 4.17
CA PHE A 222 -7.77 -12.26 3.60
C PHE A 222 -6.30 -11.78 3.65
N GLY A 223 -5.89 -11.15 4.76
CA GLY A 223 -4.53 -10.64 4.95
C GLY A 223 -4.30 -9.20 4.50
N HIS A 224 -5.30 -8.53 3.90
CA HIS A 224 -5.19 -7.16 3.42
C HIS A 224 -6.02 -6.17 4.24
N TYR A 225 -5.55 -4.93 4.37
CA TYR A 225 -6.42 -3.84 4.79
C TYR A 225 -7.31 -3.43 3.62
N VAL A 226 -8.59 -3.22 3.92
CA VAL A 226 -9.58 -2.91 2.91
C VAL A 226 -10.47 -1.77 3.37
N VAL A 227 -10.67 -0.81 2.48
CA VAL A 227 -11.57 0.33 2.66
C VAL A 227 -12.66 0.25 1.59
N ASP A 228 -13.89 0.60 1.96
CA ASP A 228 -14.97 0.73 0.99
C ASP A 228 -14.71 1.90 0.03
N ALA A 229 -14.48 1.59 -1.24
CA ALA A 229 -14.22 2.55 -2.29
C ALA A 229 -15.40 3.52 -2.51
N CYS A 230 -16.64 3.12 -2.21
CA CYS A 230 -17.80 3.99 -2.40
C CYS A 230 -17.90 5.10 -1.33
N ALA A 231 -17.12 5.00 -0.26
CA ALA A 231 -16.98 6.06 0.74
C ALA A 231 -15.85 7.05 0.41
N LEU A 232 -15.14 6.83 -0.69
CA LEU A 232 -13.97 7.58 -1.13
C LEU A 232 -14.25 8.25 -2.47
N ASP A 233 -13.76 9.47 -2.66
CA ASP A 233 -13.83 10.15 -3.95
C ASP A 233 -12.69 9.68 -4.87
N ASN A 234 -12.91 9.64 -6.20
CA ASN A 234 -11.84 9.51 -7.20
C ASN A 234 -10.84 8.35 -7.05
N VAL A 235 -11.24 7.22 -6.45
CA VAL A 235 -10.38 6.03 -6.40
C VAL A 235 -10.11 5.52 -7.81
N ARG A 236 -8.84 5.45 -8.20
CA ARG A 236 -8.43 4.90 -9.48
C ARG A 236 -8.46 3.37 -9.44
N LYS A 237 -9.02 2.76 -10.48
CA LYS A 237 -8.93 1.31 -10.70
C LYS A 237 -7.52 0.96 -11.14
N GLU A 238 -6.90 -0.01 -10.46
CA GLU A 238 -5.53 -0.42 -10.74
C GLU A 238 -5.38 -1.94 -10.91
N GLY A 239 -6.44 -2.69 -10.58
CA GLY A 239 -6.42 -4.13 -10.70
C GLY A 239 -7.78 -4.77 -10.52
N VAL A 240 -7.77 -6.10 -10.50
CA VAL A 240 -8.93 -6.93 -10.21
C VAL A 240 -8.60 -7.90 -9.08
N VAL A 241 -9.61 -8.21 -8.29
CA VAL A 241 -9.55 -9.24 -7.26
C VAL A 241 -10.74 -10.18 -7.43
N ALA A 242 -10.51 -11.48 -7.25
CA ALA A 242 -11.54 -12.50 -7.35
C ALA A 242 -11.37 -13.61 -6.32
N ILE A 243 -12.49 -14.22 -5.97
CA ILE A 243 -12.56 -15.47 -5.23
C ILE A 243 -13.02 -16.55 -6.20
N VAL A 244 -12.23 -17.61 -6.32
CA VAL A 244 -12.42 -18.66 -7.32
C VAL A 244 -12.34 -20.03 -6.66
N THR A 245 -13.05 -21.01 -7.19
CA THR A 245 -12.88 -22.42 -6.79
C THR A 245 -11.60 -22.99 -7.42
N LYS A 246 -11.02 -24.02 -6.78
CA LYS A 246 -9.79 -24.69 -7.24
C LYS A 246 -9.81 -25.06 -8.72
N ASP A 247 -10.93 -25.57 -9.25
CA ASP A 247 -11.05 -26.00 -10.65
C ASP A 247 -11.02 -24.83 -11.65
N LYS A 248 -11.24 -23.58 -11.20
CA LYS A 248 -11.22 -22.38 -12.04
C LYS A 248 -9.92 -21.60 -11.96
N VAL A 249 -9.01 -21.95 -11.05
CA VAL A 249 -7.74 -21.21 -10.83
C VAL A 249 -6.93 -21.10 -12.13
N GLU A 250 -6.74 -22.21 -12.85
CA GLU A 250 -5.93 -22.20 -14.09
C GLU A 250 -6.59 -21.37 -15.20
N THR A 251 -7.91 -21.48 -15.36
CA THR A 251 -8.66 -20.68 -16.33
C THR A 251 -8.53 -19.19 -16.02
N VAL A 252 -8.70 -18.82 -14.74
CA VAL A 252 -8.59 -17.44 -14.28
C VAL A 252 -7.18 -16.88 -14.45
N LEU A 253 -6.15 -17.67 -14.15
CA LEU A 253 -4.76 -17.31 -14.39
C LEU A 253 -4.53 -16.99 -15.87
N LYS A 254 -4.95 -17.88 -16.78
CA LYS A 254 -4.84 -17.68 -18.24
C LYS A 254 -5.60 -16.45 -18.72
N THR A 255 -6.77 -16.17 -18.13
CA THR A 255 -7.54 -14.97 -18.43
C THR A 255 -6.79 -13.70 -18.03
N LEU A 256 -6.24 -13.65 -16.82
CA LEU A 256 -5.52 -12.46 -16.32
C LEU A 256 -4.18 -12.24 -17.03
N GLN A 257 -3.51 -13.31 -17.47
CA GLN A 257 -2.25 -13.23 -18.24
C GLN A 257 -2.39 -12.47 -19.57
N LYS A 258 -3.61 -12.28 -20.08
CA LYS A 258 -3.86 -11.40 -21.24
C LYS A 258 -3.64 -9.92 -20.92
N TYR A 259 -3.71 -9.55 -19.64
CA TYR A 259 -3.73 -8.16 -19.19
C TYR A 259 -2.53 -7.79 -18.30
N THR A 260 -1.98 -8.75 -17.56
CA THR A 260 -0.84 -8.50 -16.66
C THR A 260 -0.10 -9.80 -16.31
N ASP A 261 1.20 -9.68 -16.06
CA ASP A 261 2.02 -10.73 -15.47
C ASP A 261 2.09 -10.64 -13.94
N MET A 262 1.58 -9.55 -13.35
CA MET A 262 1.57 -9.32 -11.90
C MET A 262 0.32 -9.95 -11.26
N ILE A 263 0.34 -11.28 -11.16
CA ILE A 263 -0.77 -12.08 -10.64
C ILE A 263 -0.36 -12.75 -9.32
N HIS A 264 -1.17 -12.56 -8.29
CA HIS A 264 -1.01 -13.22 -6.99
C HIS A 264 -2.20 -14.17 -6.74
N ILE A 265 -1.90 -15.38 -6.29
CA ILE A 265 -2.91 -16.41 -5.99
C ILE A 265 -2.61 -16.96 -4.59
N GLN A 266 -3.61 -16.92 -3.72
CA GLN A 266 -3.50 -17.48 -2.36
C GLN A 266 -4.73 -18.34 -2.02
N PRO A 267 -4.57 -19.50 -1.38
CA PRO A 267 -5.69 -20.26 -0.86
C PRO A 267 -6.37 -19.50 0.29
N ILE A 268 -7.70 -19.53 0.33
CA ILE A 268 -8.52 -18.99 1.41
C ILE A 268 -8.74 -20.13 2.41
N LYS A 269 -8.32 -19.92 3.67
CA LYS A 269 -8.49 -20.86 4.77
C LYS A 269 -9.76 -20.58 5.56
#